data_AF-A0A2W2F5N5-F1
#
_entry.id   AF-A0A2W2F5N5-F1
#
_cell.length_a   1.000
_cell.length_b   1.000
_cell.length_c   1.000
_cell.angle_alpha   90.00
_cell.angle_beta   90.00
_cell.angle_gamma   90.00
#
_symmetry.space_group_name_H-M   'P 1'
#
loop_
_entity.id
_entity.type
_entity.pdbx_description
1 polymer ?
#
loop_
_entity_poly.entity_id
_entity_poly.type
_entity_poly.pdbx_seq_one_letter_code
_entity_poly.pdbx_strand_id
1 'polypeptide(L)'
;PAYTAKVSKVTRADVPHSWRPGCPVPLGDLRLVTLTHWGFDDKAHTGELVVHRTVTDDIETVFEQLYEWRFPIKRMKRVDAYRGSDFDSIEADNTSAFNCRAATGSGNWSKHAYGQAIDINPRENPYVTADGSVAHTNARQFATRPLDEPGVINPGDRVVRAFQRLGWEWGGTWSGTKDYQHFSKGGG
;
A
#
# COMPACT_ATOMS: atom_id res chain seq x y z
N PRO A 1 0.44 -2.97 -22.63
CA PRO A 1 1.11 -1.68 -22.93
C PRO A 1 2.49 -1.65 -22.23
N ALA A 2 3.36 -0.69 -22.55
CA ALA A 2 4.58 -0.50 -21.77
C ALA A 2 4.25 -0.01 -20.35
N TYR A 3 5.13 -0.31 -19.39
CA TYR A 3 5.07 0.32 -18.08
C TYR A 3 5.35 1.83 -18.22
N THR A 4 4.62 2.65 -17.48
CA THR A 4 4.89 4.09 -17.38
C THR A 4 4.71 4.52 -15.93
N ALA A 5 5.51 5.49 -15.50
CA ALA A 5 5.34 6.19 -14.23
C ALA A 5 5.58 7.68 -14.42
N LYS A 6 4.80 8.50 -13.70
CA LYS A 6 4.95 9.95 -13.67
C LYS A 6 4.79 10.46 -12.25
N VAL A 7 5.77 11.23 -11.83
CA VAL A 7 5.76 11.91 -10.53
C VAL A 7 5.35 13.36 -10.69
N SER A 8 4.46 13.83 -9.84
CA SER A 8 4.05 15.24 -9.78
C SER A 8 3.94 15.73 -8.34
N LYS A 9 3.91 17.06 -8.16
CA LYS A 9 3.68 17.67 -6.85
C LYS A 9 2.22 17.44 -6.43
N VAL A 10 2.03 17.14 -5.16
CA VAL A 10 0.69 17.07 -4.55
C VAL A 10 0.22 18.47 -4.20
N THR A 11 -1.05 18.76 -4.49
CA THR A 11 -1.74 19.95 -4.04
C THR A 11 -2.78 19.61 -2.97
N ARG A 12 -3.33 20.61 -2.29
CA ARG A 12 -4.42 20.41 -1.34
C ARG A 12 -5.67 19.77 -1.99
N ALA A 13 -5.90 20.01 -3.28
CA ALA A 13 -7.02 19.44 -4.03
C ALA A 13 -6.86 17.94 -4.29
N ASP A 14 -5.63 17.43 -4.27
CA ASP A 14 -5.35 16.01 -4.45
C ASP A 14 -5.58 15.19 -3.19
N VAL A 15 -5.48 15.83 -2.02
CA VAL A 15 -5.59 15.21 -0.70
C VAL A 15 -6.56 15.95 0.24
N PRO A 16 -7.80 16.29 -0.17
CA PRO A 16 -8.76 17.07 0.62
C PRO A 16 -9.15 16.44 1.95
N HIS A 17 -9.03 15.11 2.07
CA HIS A 17 -9.47 14.32 3.22
C HIS A 17 -8.34 13.56 3.90
N SER A 18 -7.35 13.06 3.15
CA SER A 18 -6.24 12.27 3.70
C SER A 18 -5.11 13.12 4.30
N TRP A 19 -5.12 14.45 4.12
CA TRP A 19 -4.17 15.40 4.71
C TRP A 19 -4.87 16.56 5.42
N ARG A 20 -4.27 17.09 6.49
CA ARG A 20 -4.70 18.29 7.24
C ARG A 20 -3.53 18.95 7.98
N PRO A 21 -3.66 20.23 8.41
CA PRO A 21 -2.69 20.81 9.34
C PRO A 21 -2.50 19.93 10.58
N GLY A 22 -1.24 19.75 11.00
CA GLY A 22 -0.85 18.83 12.08
C GLY A 22 -0.41 17.44 11.61
N CYS A 23 -0.56 17.10 10.32
CA CYS A 23 0.08 15.93 9.74
C CYS A 23 1.61 16.02 9.84
N PRO A 24 2.31 14.89 10.06
CA PRO A 24 3.74 14.89 10.31
C PRO A 24 4.58 15.22 9.06
N VAL A 25 3.96 15.22 7.87
CA VAL A 25 4.60 15.54 6.61
C VAL A 25 3.88 16.71 5.93
N PRO A 26 4.61 17.77 5.51
CA PRO A 26 4.02 18.88 4.79
C PRO A 26 3.63 18.46 3.35
N LEU A 27 2.59 19.09 2.79
CA LEU A 27 2.14 18.82 1.40
C LEU A 27 3.29 18.92 0.37
N GLY A 28 4.23 19.86 0.57
CA GLY A 28 5.36 20.06 -0.34
C GLY A 28 6.32 18.87 -0.43
N ASP A 29 6.27 17.95 0.53
CA ASP A 29 7.08 16.74 0.57
C ASP A 29 6.35 15.50 0.07
N LEU A 30 5.06 15.62 -0.25
CA LEU A 30 4.29 14.56 -0.89
C LEU A 30 4.38 14.65 -2.41
N ARG A 31 4.30 13.48 -3.05
CA ARG A 31 4.31 13.30 -4.50
C ARG A 31 3.18 12.38 -4.92
N LEU A 32 2.51 12.75 -6.00
CA LEU A 32 1.54 11.90 -6.69
C LEU A 32 2.30 11.12 -7.75
N VAL A 33 2.33 9.80 -7.60
CA VAL A 33 2.89 8.86 -8.57
C VAL A 33 1.71 8.24 -9.32
N THR A 34 1.62 8.56 -10.61
CA THR A 34 0.67 7.94 -11.54
C THR A 34 1.43 6.90 -12.34
N LEU A 35 1.05 5.62 -12.22
CA LEU A 35 1.81 4.53 -12.81
C LEU A 35 0.91 3.45 -13.44
N THR A 36 1.50 2.63 -14.29
CA THR A 36 0.84 1.46 -14.89
C THR A 36 0.92 0.25 -13.96
N HIS A 37 -0.17 -0.48 -13.77
CA HIS A 37 -0.16 -1.76 -13.04
C HIS A 37 -0.91 -2.86 -13.81
N TRP A 38 -0.60 -4.13 -13.49
CA TRP A 38 -1.34 -5.27 -14.04
C TRP A 38 -2.58 -5.53 -13.18
N GLY A 39 -3.72 -5.75 -13.80
CA GLY A 39 -4.99 -6.00 -13.13
C GLY A 39 -5.30 -7.49 -12.99
N PHE A 40 -6.23 -7.81 -12.09
CA PHE A 40 -6.82 -9.16 -11.97
C PHE A 40 -7.65 -9.58 -13.20
N ASP A 41 -7.90 -8.67 -14.14
CA ASP A 41 -8.60 -8.90 -15.41
C ASP A 41 -7.64 -9.12 -16.59
N ASP A 42 -6.37 -9.40 -16.30
CA ASP A 42 -5.28 -9.60 -17.27
C ASP A 42 -5.08 -8.42 -18.24
N LYS A 43 -5.33 -7.21 -17.73
CA LYS A 43 -5.11 -5.97 -18.47
C LYS A 43 -4.23 -5.01 -17.68
N ALA A 44 -3.59 -4.12 -18.40
CA ALA A 44 -2.89 -3.01 -17.80
C ALA A 44 -3.86 -1.87 -17.48
N HIS A 45 -3.67 -1.26 -16.31
CA HIS A 45 -4.45 -0.15 -15.81
C HIS A 45 -3.53 0.98 -15.34
N THR A 46 -4.10 2.15 -15.10
CA THR A 46 -3.40 3.27 -14.47
C THR A 46 -3.89 3.43 -13.04
N GLY A 47 -2.94 3.51 -12.11
CA GLY A 47 -3.17 3.73 -10.69
C GLY A 47 -2.51 5.00 -10.18
N GLU A 48 -2.92 5.44 -9.00
CA GLU A 48 -2.40 6.63 -8.33
C GLU A 48 -2.02 6.33 -6.88
N LEU A 49 -0.80 6.70 -6.50
CA LEU A 49 -0.30 6.64 -5.13
C LEU A 49 0.19 8.03 -4.70
N VAL A 50 -0.09 8.41 -3.46
CA VAL A 50 0.57 9.55 -2.82
C VAL A 50 1.63 9.01 -1.87
N VAL A 51 2.87 9.45 -2.03
CA VAL A 51 4.03 9.00 -1.24
C VAL A 51 4.93 10.18 -0.88
N HIS A 52 5.86 9.98 0.05
CA HIS A 52 6.90 10.93 0.35
C HIS A 52 7.88 11.05 -0.82
N ARG A 53 8.37 12.26 -1.10
CA ARG A 53 9.29 12.55 -2.20
C ARG A 53 10.57 11.72 -2.20
N THR A 54 10.98 11.18 -1.04
CA THR A 54 12.22 10.40 -0.90
C THR A 54 12.05 8.94 -1.26
N VAL A 55 10.83 8.48 -1.54
CA VAL A 55 10.55 7.07 -1.87
C VAL A 55 9.89 6.91 -3.24
N THR A 56 9.83 7.97 -4.06
CA THR A 56 9.23 7.90 -5.41
C THR A 56 9.95 6.89 -6.28
N ASP A 57 11.29 6.96 -6.30
CA ASP A 57 12.12 6.11 -7.16
C ASP A 57 12.02 4.63 -6.74
N ASP A 58 11.89 4.37 -5.44
CA ASP A 58 11.65 3.02 -4.91
C ASP A 58 10.31 2.47 -5.40
N ILE A 59 9.26 3.29 -5.36
CA ILE A 59 7.91 2.91 -5.78
C ILE A 59 7.88 2.66 -7.29
N GLU A 60 8.49 3.51 -8.11
CA GLU A 60 8.61 3.27 -9.54
C GLU A 60 9.32 1.94 -9.83
N THR A 61 10.48 1.74 -9.21
CA THR A 61 11.30 0.52 -9.38
C THR A 61 10.54 -0.75 -8.99
N VAL A 62 9.80 -0.71 -7.87
CA VAL A 62 9.03 -1.86 -7.40
C VAL A 62 7.85 -2.11 -8.34
N PHE A 63 7.06 -1.09 -8.66
CA PHE A 63 5.87 -1.29 -9.49
C PHE A 63 6.19 -1.67 -10.94
N GLU A 64 7.32 -1.23 -11.49
CA GLU A 64 7.82 -1.72 -12.78
C GLU A 64 8.07 -3.24 -12.71
N GLN A 65 8.79 -3.71 -11.68
CA GLN A 65 9.02 -5.14 -11.48
C GLN A 65 7.71 -5.92 -11.30
N LEU A 66 6.76 -5.42 -10.49
CA LEU A 66 5.45 -6.08 -10.32
C LEU A 66 4.71 -6.17 -11.66
N TYR A 67 4.76 -5.11 -12.47
CA TYR A 67 4.14 -5.07 -13.79
C TYR A 67 4.75 -6.08 -14.76
N GLU A 68 6.08 -6.16 -14.81
CA GLU A 68 6.80 -7.16 -15.62
C GLU A 68 6.45 -8.60 -15.23
N TRP A 69 6.24 -8.85 -13.93
CA TRP A 69 5.87 -10.17 -13.43
C TRP A 69 4.38 -10.44 -13.55
N ARG A 70 3.60 -9.47 -14.04
CA ARG A 70 2.14 -9.50 -14.08
C ARG A 70 1.52 -9.83 -12.72
N PHE A 71 2.14 -9.34 -11.64
CA PHE A 71 1.55 -9.44 -10.31
C PHE A 71 0.25 -8.63 -10.29
N PRO A 72 -0.91 -9.27 -10.07
CA PRO A 72 -2.19 -8.60 -10.24
C PRO A 72 -2.47 -7.68 -9.06
N ILE A 73 -2.92 -6.46 -9.36
CA ILE A 73 -3.35 -5.45 -8.40
C ILE A 73 -4.80 -5.11 -8.67
N LYS A 74 -5.65 -5.22 -7.64
CA LYS A 74 -7.10 -5.08 -7.82
C LYS A 74 -7.50 -3.66 -8.15
N ARG A 75 -6.93 -2.72 -7.41
CA ARG A 75 -7.26 -1.31 -7.46
C ARG A 75 -6.12 -0.50 -6.86
N MET A 76 -5.89 0.69 -7.39
CA MET A 76 -4.89 1.62 -6.87
C MET A 76 -5.39 3.05 -7.01
N LYS A 77 -6.06 3.53 -5.97
CA LYS A 77 -6.58 4.90 -5.86
C LYS A 77 -6.03 5.55 -4.59
N ARG A 78 -5.93 6.87 -4.63
CA ARG A 78 -5.69 7.70 -3.43
C ARG A 78 -6.77 7.44 -2.39
N VAL A 79 -6.40 7.44 -1.11
CA VAL A 79 -7.35 7.24 0.01
C VAL A 79 -8.40 8.35 0.06
N ASP A 80 -8.14 9.51 -0.55
CA ASP A 80 -9.13 10.58 -0.74
C ASP A 80 -10.36 10.17 -1.53
N ALA A 81 -10.26 9.18 -2.44
CA ALA A 81 -11.42 8.62 -3.13
C ALA A 81 -12.43 7.98 -2.15
N TYR A 82 -11.97 7.67 -0.94
CA TYR A 82 -12.74 7.12 0.18
C TYR A 82 -12.87 8.13 1.33
N ARG A 83 -12.75 9.43 1.04
CA ARG A 83 -12.87 10.52 2.02
C ARG A 83 -11.91 10.38 3.22
N GLY A 84 -10.74 9.79 3.01
CA GLY A 84 -9.74 9.58 4.07
C GLY A 84 -10.00 8.34 4.95
N SER A 85 -11.08 7.59 4.66
CA SER A 85 -11.45 6.38 5.40
C SER A 85 -10.52 5.23 5.04
N ASP A 86 -9.70 4.81 6.00
CA ASP A 86 -8.83 3.66 5.89
C ASP A 86 -9.64 2.36 5.73
N PHE A 87 -10.68 2.21 6.54
CA PHE A 87 -11.57 1.05 6.52
C PHE A 87 -12.25 0.89 5.15
N ASP A 88 -12.82 1.96 4.59
CA ASP A 88 -13.51 1.86 3.29
C ASP A 88 -12.53 1.62 2.14
N SER A 89 -11.30 2.14 2.24
CA SER A 89 -10.22 1.86 1.29
C SER A 89 -9.84 0.37 1.32
N ILE A 90 -9.64 -0.20 2.52
CA ILE A 90 -9.30 -1.62 2.72
C ILE A 90 -10.47 -2.53 2.29
N GLU A 91 -11.70 -2.21 2.67
CA GLU A 91 -12.89 -2.98 2.30
C GLU A 91 -13.07 -3.03 0.77
N ALA A 92 -12.67 -1.95 0.09
CA ALA A 92 -12.64 -1.86 -1.36
C ALA A 92 -11.40 -2.52 -2.00
N ASP A 93 -10.55 -3.21 -1.25
CA ASP A 93 -9.34 -3.87 -1.76
C ASP A 93 -8.42 -2.92 -2.55
N ASN A 94 -8.20 -1.73 -1.96
CA ASN A 94 -7.45 -0.65 -2.59
C ASN A 94 -5.99 -0.66 -2.16
N THR A 95 -5.08 -0.89 -3.10
CA THR A 95 -3.65 -0.65 -2.91
C THR A 95 -3.42 0.85 -2.72
N SER A 96 -2.85 1.26 -1.58
CA SER A 96 -2.74 2.68 -1.22
C SER A 96 -1.53 2.95 -0.31
N ALA A 97 -1.09 4.21 -0.26
CA ALA A 97 0.15 4.58 0.42
C ALA A 97 -0.03 5.68 1.48
N PHE A 98 -0.36 6.92 1.11
CA PHE A 98 -0.50 7.99 2.09
C PHE A 98 -1.92 8.08 2.68
N ASN A 99 -1.99 8.11 4.02
CA ASN A 99 -3.16 8.51 4.79
C ASN A 99 -2.71 9.08 6.15
N CYS A 100 -2.97 10.36 6.41
CA CYS A 100 -2.58 11.00 7.66
C CYS A 100 -3.49 10.60 8.82
N ARG A 101 -3.17 9.48 9.46
CA ARG A 101 -3.89 8.93 10.62
C ARG A 101 -2.94 8.36 11.66
N ALA A 102 -3.47 8.19 12.87
CA ALA A 102 -2.79 7.38 13.88
C ALA A 102 -2.70 5.92 13.43
N ALA A 103 -1.69 5.22 13.93
CA ALA A 103 -1.64 3.76 13.82
C ALA A 103 -2.78 3.13 14.61
N THR A 104 -3.29 2.00 14.14
CA THR A 104 -4.43 1.31 14.75
C THR A 104 -4.11 0.95 16.21
N GLY A 105 -4.95 1.39 17.15
CA GLY A 105 -4.76 1.13 18.58
C GLY A 105 -3.62 1.92 19.23
N SER A 106 -3.07 2.94 18.57
CA SER A 106 -1.94 3.74 19.07
C SER A 106 -2.22 5.25 19.02
N GLY A 107 -1.57 6.01 19.89
CA GLY A 107 -1.52 7.48 19.81
C GLY A 107 -0.45 7.99 18.83
N ASN A 108 0.43 7.11 18.33
CA ASN A 108 1.49 7.46 17.39
C ASN A 108 0.97 7.51 15.95
N TRP A 109 1.64 8.30 15.11
CA TRP A 109 1.38 8.33 13.68
C TRP A 109 1.69 7.00 13.01
N SER A 110 0.80 6.56 12.11
CA SER A 110 1.09 5.45 11.19
C SER A 110 2.18 5.85 10.19
N LYS A 111 2.95 4.89 9.69
CA LYS A 111 3.88 5.10 8.57
C LYS A 111 3.22 5.60 7.29
N HIS A 112 1.94 5.29 7.09
CA HIS A 112 1.11 5.88 6.03
C HIS A 112 1.00 7.41 6.18
N ALA A 113 1.01 7.94 7.40
CA ALA A 113 0.97 9.38 7.64
C ALA A 113 2.27 10.10 7.25
N TYR A 114 3.37 9.35 7.12
CA TYR A 114 4.65 9.87 6.62
C TYR A 114 4.81 9.70 5.10
N GLY A 115 3.87 9.02 4.42
CA GLY A 115 4.00 8.69 3.00
C GLY A 115 5.12 7.70 2.71
N GLN A 116 5.52 6.89 3.70
CA GLN A 116 6.64 5.94 3.61
C GLN A 116 6.16 4.49 3.83
N ALA A 117 4.88 4.24 3.58
CA ALA A 117 4.26 2.94 3.62
C ALA A 117 3.36 2.72 2.41
N ILE A 118 3.11 1.46 2.08
CA ILE A 118 2.14 1.03 1.08
C ILE A 118 1.48 -0.28 1.51
N ASP A 119 0.17 -0.34 1.33
CA ASP A 119 -0.64 -1.54 1.45
C ASP A 119 -0.96 -2.08 0.06
N ILE A 120 -0.72 -3.37 -0.18
CA ILE A 120 -0.97 -4.04 -1.48
C ILE A 120 -2.10 -5.06 -1.34
N ASN A 121 -3.14 -4.91 -2.18
CA ASN A 121 -4.33 -5.78 -2.24
C ASN A 121 -4.80 -6.22 -0.84
N PRO A 122 -5.35 -5.31 -0.02
CA PRO A 122 -5.72 -5.58 1.37
C PRO A 122 -6.63 -6.80 1.58
N ARG A 123 -7.44 -7.17 0.58
CA ARG A 123 -8.27 -8.36 0.67
C ARG A 123 -7.44 -9.63 0.56
N GLU A 124 -6.59 -9.72 -0.47
CA GLU A 124 -5.71 -10.86 -0.65
C GLU A 124 -4.59 -10.89 0.40
N ASN A 125 -4.25 -9.74 0.99
CA ASN A 125 -3.18 -9.55 1.98
C ASN A 125 -3.68 -8.90 3.28
N PRO A 126 -4.54 -9.57 4.05
CA PRO A 126 -5.16 -8.94 5.22
C PRO A 126 -4.18 -8.64 6.35
N TYR A 127 -4.54 -7.62 7.14
CA TYR A 127 -4.10 -7.51 8.52
C TYR A 127 -4.77 -8.59 9.39
N VAL A 128 -3.96 -9.44 10.02
CA VAL A 128 -4.35 -10.55 10.88
C VAL A 128 -3.83 -10.30 12.29
N THR A 129 -4.74 -10.18 13.26
CA THR A 129 -4.36 -10.02 14.68
C THR A 129 -3.70 -11.28 15.23
N ALA A 130 -3.05 -11.17 16.38
CA ALA A 130 -2.32 -12.30 17.01
C ALA A 130 -3.21 -13.52 17.34
N ASP A 131 -4.53 -13.33 17.51
CA ASP A 131 -5.52 -14.39 17.72
C ASP A 131 -6.07 -14.98 16.40
N GLY A 132 -5.59 -14.51 15.24
CA GLY A 132 -6.03 -14.95 13.91
C GLY A 132 -7.25 -14.21 13.35
N SER A 133 -7.77 -13.19 14.05
CA SER A 133 -8.92 -12.42 13.58
C SER A 133 -8.55 -11.48 12.42
N VAL A 134 -9.51 -11.27 11.51
CA VAL A 134 -9.42 -10.30 10.41
C VAL A 134 -10.65 -9.40 10.46
N ALA A 135 -10.44 -8.08 10.40
CA ALA A 135 -11.51 -7.09 10.50
C ALA A 135 -12.47 -7.14 9.29
N HIS A 136 -11.91 -7.35 8.09
CA HIS A 136 -12.65 -7.38 6.84
C HIS A 136 -13.05 -8.83 6.50
N THR A 137 -14.34 -9.14 6.58
CA THR A 137 -14.85 -10.52 6.45
C THR A 137 -14.59 -11.10 5.06
N ASN A 138 -14.52 -10.25 4.03
CA ASN A 138 -14.21 -10.60 2.65
C ASN A 138 -12.77 -11.11 2.43
N ALA A 139 -11.89 -10.95 3.42
CA ALA A 139 -10.48 -11.30 3.39
C ALA A 139 -10.13 -12.56 4.22
N ARG A 140 -11.10 -13.14 4.96
CA ARG A 140 -10.87 -14.28 5.87
C ARG A 140 -10.22 -15.50 5.21
N GLN A 141 -10.53 -15.77 3.95
CA GLN A 141 -9.93 -16.89 3.22
C GLN A 141 -8.41 -16.74 3.01
N PHE A 142 -7.89 -15.52 3.09
CA PHE A 142 -6.49 -15.19 2.88
C PHE A 142 -5.69 -15.00 4.18
N ALA A 143 -6.31 -15.26 5.34
CA ALA A 143 -5.70 -15.03 6.65
C ALA A 143 -4.53 -15.99 6.98
N THR A 144 -4.49 -17.14 6.32
CA THR A 144 -3.46 -18.17 6.53
C THR A 144 -2.55 -18.28 5.32
N ARG A 145 -1.24 -18.39 5.55
CA ARG A 145 -0.21 -18.50 4.50
C ARG A 145 0.78 -19.63 4.82
N PRO A 146 1.43 -20.24 3.81
CA PRO A 146 1.39 -19.86 2.39
C PRO A 146 0.06 -20.20 1.71
N LEU A 147 -0.30 -19.44 0.69
CA LEU A 147 -1.48 -19.67 -0.14
C LEU A 147 -1.14 -19.33 -1.60
N ASP A 148 -1.43 -20.26 -2.52
CA ASP A 148 -1.20 -20.11 -3.95
C ASP A 148 -2.46 -19.55 -4.63
N GLU A 149 -2.64 -18.24 -4.52
CA GLU A 149 -3.75 -17.50 -5.13
C GLU A 149 -3.22 -16.20 -5.75
N PRO A 150 -3.81 -15.70 -6.85
CA PRO A 150 -3.37 -14.47 -7.49
C PRO A 150 -3.38 -13.28 -6.53
N GLY A 151 -2.28 -12.50 -6.51
CA GLY A 151 -2.17 -11.28 -5.70
C GLY A 151 -1.87 -11.51 -4.22
N VAL A 152 -1.74 -12.76 -3.77
CA VAL A 152 -1.25 -13.12 -2.43
C VAL A 152 0.27 -13.00 -2.35
N ILE A 153 0.79 -12.47 -1.24
CA ILE A 153 2.22 -12.27 -0.99
C ILE A 153 2.75 -13.25 0.06
N ASN A 154 3.39 -14.34 -0.34
CA ASN A 154 3.94 -15.30 0.60
C ASN A 154 5.33 -14.89 1.14
N PRO A 155 5.73 -15.38 2.33
CA PRO A 155 7.09 -15.19 2.81
C PRO A 155 8.13 -15.69 1.80
N GLY A 156 9.07 -14.81 1.45
CA GLY A 156 10.13 -15.14 0.48
C GLY A 156 9.78 -14.87 -0.98
N ASP A 157 8.57 -14.41 -1.28
CA ASP A 157 8.14 -14.05 -2.63
C ASP A 157 8.98 -12.92 -3.23
N ARG A 158 8.97 -12.87 -4.56
CA ARG A 158 9.70 -11.85 -5.33
C ARG A 158 9.25 -10.44 -4.97
N VAL A 159 7.96 -10.23 -4.67
CA VAL A 159 7.40 -8.95 -4.21
C VAL A 159 8.07 -8.52 -2.91
N VAL A 160 8.13 -9.40 -1.91
CA VAL A 160 8.81 -9.13 -0.63
C VAL A 160 10.28 -8.76 -0.85
N ARG A 161 10.99 -9.55 -1.67
CA ARG A 161 12.40 -9.29 -1.96
C ARG A 161 12.63 -7.98 -2.73
N ALA A 162 11.68 -7.56 -3.58
CA ALA A 162 11.77 -6.30 -4.33
C ALA A 162 11.81 -5.10 -3.38
N PHE A 163 10.90 -5.08 -2.41
CA PHE A 163 10.86 -4.10 -1.35
C PHE A 163 12.11 -4.16 -0.45
N GLN A 164 12.49 -5.37 0.00
CA GLN A 164 13.65 -5.55 0.89
C GLN A 164 14.98 -5.09 0.28
N ARG A 165 15.19 -5.28 -1.03
CA ARG A 165 16.40 -4.79 -1.73
C ARG A 165 16.55 -3.26 -1.65
N LEU A 166 15.44 -2.56 -1.50
CA LEU A 166 15.40 -1.12 -1.34
C LEU A 166 15.33 -0.71 0.15
N GLY A 167 15.51 -1.64 1.09
CA GLY A 167 15.47 -1.35 2.52
C GLY A 167 14.07 -1.12 3.09
N TRP A 168 13.03 -1.64 2.45
CA TRP A 168 11.68 -1.69 3.02
C TRP A 168 11.50 -2.98 3.83
N GLU A 169 10.68 -2.89 4.87
CA GLU A 169 10.26 -4.01 5.71
C GLU A 169 8.85 -4.46 5.30
N TRP A 170 8.54 -5.73 5.56
CA TRP A 170 7.23 -6.31 5.27
C TRP A 170 6.52 -6.73 6.56
N GLY A 171 5.29 -6.25 6.77
CA GLY A 171 4.49 -6.50 7.96
C GLY A 171 4.14 -7.97 8.19
N GLY A 172 4.19 -8.81 7.15
CA GLY A 172 4.06 -10.27 7.29
C GLY A 172 5.15 -10.93 8.14
N THR A 173 6.28 -10.25 8.38
CA THR A 173 7.38 -10.76 9.21
C THR A 173 7.29 -10.36 10.68
N TRP A 174 6.39 -9.45 11.07
CA TRP A 174 6.28 -8.99 12.45
C TRP A 174 5.89 -10.09 13.43
N SER A 175 6.32 -9.99 14.68
CA SER A 175 5.93 -10.92 15.75
C SER A 175 4.52 -10.62 16.27
N GLY A 176 3.69 -11.65 16.44
CA GLY A 176 2.30 -11.49 16.86
C GLY A 176 1.41 -11.22 15.64
N THR A 177 0.86 -10.02 15.56
CA THR A 177 0.06 -9.55 14.42
C THR A 177 0.83 -9.65 13.11
N LYS A 178 0.15 -10.07 12.04
CA LYS A 178 0.66 -10.11 10.68
C LYS A 178 -0.05 -9.07 9.83
N ASP A 179 0.70 -8.10 9.32
CA ASP A 179 0.15 -7.11 8.40
C ASP A 179 0.62 -7.44 6.98
N TYR A 180 -0.10 -8.33 6.30
CA TYR A 180 0.37 -8.91 5.05
C TYR A 180 0.40 -7.93 3.88
N GLN A 181 -0.47 -6.92 3.90
CA GLN A 181 -0.54 -5.85 2.90
C GLN A 181 0.63 -4.88 3.02
N HIS A 182 1.15 -4.70 4.24
CA HIS A 182 1.93 -3.53 4.61
C HIS A 182 3.42 -3.68 4.30
N PHE A 183 3.95 -2.69 3.59
CA PHE A 183 5.38 -2.46 3.41
C PHE A 183 5.73 -1.04 3.85
N SER A 184 6.86 -0.85 4.53
CA SER A 184 7.30 0.49 4.94
C SER A 184 8.80 0.66 5.12
N LYS A 185 9.24 1.92 5.14
CA LYS A 185 10.59 2.30 5.62
C LYS A 185 10.61 2.41 7.15
N GLY A 186 11.47 1.62 7.79
CA GLY A 186 11.78 1.71 9.22
C GLY A 186 10.65 1.25 10.15
N GLY A 187 10.08 0.07 9.92
CA GLY A 187 9.02 -0.54 10.73
C GLY A 187 7.60 -0.04 10.46
N GLY A 188 6.63 -0.55 11.24
CA GLY A 188 5.19 -0.21 11.18
C GLY A 188 4.80 1.12 11.81
#